data_AF-A0A968SRL9-F1
#
_entry.id   AF-A0A968SRL9-F1
#
_cell.length_a   1.000
_cell.length_b   1.000
_cell.length_c   1.000
_cell.angle_alpha   90.00
_cell.angle_beta   90.00
_cell.angle_gamma   90.00
#
_symmetry.space_group_name_H-M   'P 1'
#
loop_
_entity.id
_entity.type
_entity.pdbx_description
1 polymer ?
#
loop_
_entity_poly.entity_id
_entity_poly.type
_entity_poly.pdbx_seq_one_letter_code
_entity_poly.pdbx_strand_id
1 'polypeptide(L)'
;MRTIPIAVDLAITTRVPLSVGAGGSSGTRADKSILRDGLGRPLIPGSQLKGRLRHSAEQLVHALDLPGQRHFDDDEGNLNAIRALFGSPNYPSPLRFADLISTIAPKTIDQASALRPSVALSRRRRVAEDARLLLQEVALEGQVYQARSAIVGRIAESDLPLLGLLWGAIQLTDRWGGAKSRGLGWASSSATFRWDGTALTTFELAQALRLLPTWQPNKEHGCSPMLGSRPGVRLLSRAPSRARSSVRACLLCQVAPCSVLSRAAERGRALRWRAAARAALRQRLPRRAWR
;
A
#
# COMPACT_ATOMS: atom_id res chain seq x y z
N MET A 1 -0.50 0.77 -30.48
CA MET A 1 -0.58 -0.41 -29.58
C MET A 1 -1.98 -0.54 -29.02
N ARG A 2 -2.51 -1.76 -28.91
CA ARG A 2 -3.85 -1.99 -28.35
C ARG A 2 -3.79 -1.83 -26.83
N THR A 3 -4.59 -0.91 -26.30
CA THR A 3 -4.84 -0.82 -24.85
C THR A 3 -6.06 -1.65 -24.51
N ILE A 4 -5.97 -2.44 -23.44
CA ILE A 4 -7.03 -3.33 -22.98
C ILE A 4 -7.70 -2.71 -21.74
N PRO A 5 -9.04 -2.60 -21.72
CA PRO A 5 -9.74 -2.19 -20.52
C PRO A 5 -9.63 -3.27 -19.45
N ILE A 6 -9.33 -2.83 -18.23
CA ILE A 6 -9.29 -3.69 -17.05
C ILE A 6 -10.34 -3.24 -16.04
N ALA A 7 -10.95 -4.21 -15.37
CA ALA A 7 -11.86 -3.95 -14.25
C ALA A 7 -11.63 -5.01 -13.16
N VAL A 8 -11.51 -4.58 -11.92
CA VAL A 8 -11.33 -5.46 -10.76
C VAL A 8 -12.45 -5.22 -9.78
N ASP A 9 -13.28 -6.24 -9.57
CA ASP A 9 -14.23 -6.26 -8.44
C ASP A 9 -13.44 -6.66 -7.19
N LEU A 10 -13.58 -5.91 -6.10
CA LEU A 10 -12.83 -6.15 -4.86
C LEU A 10 -13.76 -6.14 -3.65
N ALA A 11 -13.58 -7.13 -2.78
CA ALA A 11 -14.17 -7.18 -1.46
C ALA A 11 -13.10 -7.46 -0.39
N ILE A 12 -13.22 -6.77 0.74
CA ILE A 12 -12.37 -6.90 1.92
C ILE A 12 -13.28 -7.22 3.10
N THR A 13 -13.05 -8.36 3.74
CA THR A 13 -13.79 -8.82 4.91
C THR A 13 -12.91 -8.70 6.15
N THR A 14 -13.30 -7.85 7.09
CA THR A 14 -12.54 -7.64 8.33
C THR A 14 -12.70 -8.84 9.26
N ARG A 15 -11.57 -9.32 9.78
CA ARG A 15 -11.53 -10.39 10.81
C ARG A 15 -11.45 -9.83 12.22
N VAL A 16 -10.96 -8.61 12.33
CA VAL A 16 -10.86 -7.84 13.58
C VAL A 16 -11.32 -6.41 13.29
N PRO A 17 -11.60 -5.60 14.32
CA PRO A 17 -12.01 -4.21 14.10
C PRO A 17 -11.04 -3.42 13.23
N LEU A 18 -11.59 -2.58 12.36
CA LEU A 18 -10.84 -1.79 11.39
C LEU A 18 -10.97 -0.31 11.75
N SER A 19 -9.89 0.45 11.64
CA SER A 19 -9.95 1.91 11.83
C SER A 19 -9.25 2.59 10.68
N VAL A 20 -10.03 3.24 9.82
CA VAL A 20 -9.53 4.05 8.71
C VAL A 20 -9.82 5.50 9.06
N GLY A 21 -8.77 6.18 9.54
CA GLY A 21 -8.92 7.52 10.10
C GLY A 21 -9.23 8.58 9.05
N ALA A 22 -10.19 9.45 9.35
CA ALA A 22 -10.30 10.77 8.74
C ALA A 22 -9.52 11.78 9.60
N GLY A 23 -8.80 12.72 8.99
CA GLY A 23 -8.44 13.93 9.71
C GLY A 23 -9.71 14.75 9.94
N GLY A 24 -10.12 14.94 11.19
CA GLY A 24 -11.17 15.90 11.55
C GLY A 24 -12.62 15.49 11.26
N SER A 25 -12.99 14.20 11.32
CA SER A 25 -14.40 13.82 11.20
C SER A 25 -15.21 14.29 12.42
N SER A 26 -16.22 15.12 12.16
CA SER A 26 -17.22 15.59 13.11
C SER A 26 -18.28 14.52 13.38
N GLY A 27 -18.62 14.30 14.65
CA GLY A 27 -19.76 13.45 15.07
C GLY A 27 -19.46 12.36 16.09
N THR A 28 -18.20 12.10 16.44
CA THR A 28 -17.85 11.12 17.51
C THR A 28 -16.97 11.76 18.58
N ARG A 29 -17.09 11.29 19.83
CA ARG A 29 -16.19 11.67 20.95
C ARG A 29 -14.76 11.11 20.79
N ALA A 30 -14.40 10.63 19.60
CA ALA A 30 -13.12 10.00 19.32
C ALA A 30 -12.07 11.06 18.95
N ASP A 31 -10.85 10.90 19.46
CA ASP A 31 -9.68 11.65 18.97
C ASP A 31 -9.32 11.23 17.54
N LYS A 32 -9.68 9.99 17.17
CA LYS A 32 -9.51 9.46 15.82
C LYS A 32 -10.78 8.74 15.37
N SER A 33 -11.50 9.36 14.46
CA SER A 33 -12.76 8.89 13.91
C SER A 33 -12.59 8.14 12.59
N ILE A 34 -13.53 7.26 12.26
CA ILE A 34 -13.51 6.50 10.99
C ILE A 34 -14.14 7.28 9.83
N LEU A 35 -13.64 7.07 8.61
CA LEU A 35 -14.25 7.61 7.39
C LEU A 35 -15.58 6.94 7.08
N ARG A 36 -16.55 7.75 6.63
CA ARG A 36 -17.91 7.33 6.25
C ARG A 36 -18.33 7.96 4.93
N ASP A 37 -19.26 7.32 4.22
CA ASP A 37 -19.91 7.90 3.05
C ASP A 37 -21.02 8.89 3.44
N GLY A 38 -21.67 9.51 2.45
CA GLY A 38 -22.79 10.42 2.67
C GLY A 38 -24.02 9.77 3.34
N LEU A 39 -24.06 8.44 3.44
CA LEU A 39 -25.11 7.67 4.13
C LEU A 39 -24.65 7.17 5.51
N GLY A 40 -23.48 7.61 5.99
CA GLY A 40 -22.94 7.24 7.30
C GLY A 40 -22.29 5.85 7.37
N ARG A 41 -22.12 5.16 6.23
CA ARG A 41 -21.50 3.82 6.17
C ARG A 41 -19.99 3.94 6.22
N PRO A 42 -19.29 3.16 7.07
CA PRO A 42 -17.83 3.12 7.06
C PRO A 42 -17.29 2.79 5.66
N LEU A 43 -16.18 3.43 5.26
CA LEU A 43 -15.53 3.17 3.98
C LEU A 43 -14.00 3.06 4.09
N ILE A 44 -13.39 2.40 3.09
CA ILE A 44 -11.96 2.40 2.83
C ILE A 44 -11.73 3.29 1.60
N PRO A 45 -11.04 4.43 1.72
CA PRO A 45 -10.80 5.32 0.59
C PRO A 45 -9.97 4.67 -0.50
N GLY A 46 -10.26 5.03 -1.76
CA GLY A 46 -9.50 4.63 -2.93
C GLY A 46 -8.03 5.04 -2.85
N SER A 47 -7.73 6.16 -2.18
CA SER A 47 -6.35 6.60 -1.92
C SER A 47 -5.60 5.67 -0.95
N GLN A 48 -6.26 5.21 0.12
CA GLN A 48 -5.72 4.21 1.04
C GLN A 48 -5.57 2.84 0.36
N LEU A 49 -6.57 2.45 -0.43
CA LEU A 49 -6.53 1.24 -1.24
C LEU A 49 -5.32 1.26 -2.18
N LYS A 50 -5.18 2.32 -2.97
CA LYS A 50 -4.05 2.54 -3.89
C LYS A 50 -2.72 2.51 -3.14
N GLY A 51 -2.58 3.28 -2.07
CA GLY A 51 -1.33 3.37 -1.31
C GLY A 51 -0.93 2.04 -0.67
N ARG A 52 -1.88 1.29 -0.13
CA ARG A 52 -1.60 -0.02 0.47
C ARG A 52 -1.18 -1.05 -0.58
N LEU A 53 -1.90 -1.10 -1.70
CA LEU A 53 -1.56 -2.00 -2.81
C LEU A 53 -0.22 -1.63 -3.45
N ARG A 54 0.08 -0.34 -3.60
CA ARG A 54 1.39 0.14 -4.06
C ARG A 54 2.51 -0.36 -3.15
N HIS A 55 2.36 -0.18 -1.85
CA HIS A 55 3.36 -0.65 -0.88
C HIS A 55 3.56 -2.17 -0.95
N SER A 56 2.49 -2.95 -1.06
CA SER A 56 2.60 -4.41 -1.20
C SER A 56 3.20 -4.83 -2.56
N ALA A 57 2.93 -4.09 -3.64
CA ALA A 57 3.58 -4.30 -4.92
C ALA A 57 5.08 -3.98 -4.86
N GLU A 58 5.48 -2.90 -4.20
CA GLU A 58 6.89 -2.53 -3.98
C GLU A 58 7.63 -3.64 -3.21
N GLN A 59 7.00 -4.23 -2.20
CA GLN A 59 7.56 -5.38 -1.48
C GLN A 59 7.76 -6.59 -2.41
N LEU A 60 6.83 -6.87 -3.32
CA LEU A 60 6.96 -7.96 -4.29
C LEU A 60 8.08 -7.70 -5.31
N VAL A 61 8.12 -6.49 -5.87
CA VAL A 61 9.18 -6.07 -6.80
C VAL A 61 10.56 -6.20 -6.15
N HIS A 62 10.70 -5.72 -4.90
CA HIS A 62 11.94 -5.87 -4.14
C HIS A 62 12.28 -7.34 -3.84
N ALA A 63 11.28 -8.16 -3.48
CA ALA A 63 11.50 -9.58 -3.21
C ALA A 63 11.91 -10.38 -4.46
N LEU A 64 11.56 -9.89 -5.64
CA LEU A 64 11.94 -10.46 -6.94
C LEU A 64 13.23 -9.86 -7.51
N ASP A 65 13.91 -8.97 -6.78
CA ASP A 65 15.12 -8.26 -7.21
C ASP A 65 14.92 -7.48 -8.52
N LEU A 66 13.71 -6.94 -8.72
CA LEU A 66 13.36 -6.15 -9.89
C LEU A 66 13.63 -4.65 -9.64
N PRO A 67 13.85 -3.86 -10.70
CA PRO A 67 14.01 -2.41 -10.56
C PRO A 67 12.79 -1.78 -9.86
N GLY A 68 13.00 -1.34 -8.62
CA GLY A 68 12.00 -0.68 -7.78
C GLY A 68 12.32 0.78 -7.51
N GLN A 69 11.45 1.46 -6.76
CA GLN A 69 11.74 2.79 -6.22
C GLN A 69 12.70 2.64 -5.04
N ARG A 70 13.87 3.31 -5.11
CA ARG A 70 14.88 3.23 -4.05
C ARG A 70 14.61 4.20 -2.90
N HIS A 71 14.01 5.35 -3.21
CA HIS A 71 13.60 6.36 -2.26
C HIS A 71 12.13 6.75 -2.45
N PHE A 72 11.47 7.14 -1.37
CA PHE A 72 10.07 7.59 -1.40
C PHE A 72 9.89 8.86 -2.25
N ASP A 73 10.89 9.73 -2.26
CA ASP A 73 10.91 10.99 -3.02
C ASP A 73 11.63 10.86 -4.39
N ASP A 74 12.02 9.64 -4.78
CA ASP A 74 12.48 9.41 -6.14
C ASP A 74 11.27 9.46 -7.06
N ASP A 75 11.02 10.64 -7.64
CA ASP A 75 10.01 10.89 -8.66
C ASP A 75 10.60 11.06 -10.07
N GLU A 76 11.93 11.11 -10.16
CA GLU A 76 12.68 11.41 -11.40
C GLU A 76 13.30 10.19 -12.08
N GLY A 77 13.39 9.03 -11.41
CA GLY A 77 13.98 7.84 -12.03
C GLY A 77 13.24 7.33 -13.28
N ASN A 78 13.75 6.26 -13.89
CA ASN A 78 13.12 5.62 -15.05
C ASN A 78 11.77 4.96 -14.72
N LEU A 79 10.95 4.74 -15.74
CA LEU A 79 9.71 3.97 -15.61
C LEU A 79 10.02 2.55 -15.12
N ASN A 80 9.29 2.11 -14.10
CA ASN A 80 9.36 0.76 -13.54
C ASN A 80 7.94 0.21 -13.36
N ALA A 81 7.82 -1.06 -12.98
CA ALA A 81 6.52 -1.72 -12.84
C ALA A 81 5.57 -1.02 -11.84
N ILE A 82 6.13 -0.42 -10.78
CA ILE A 82 5.35 0.34 -9.79
C ILE A 82 4.78 1.63 -10.39
N ARG A 83 5.61 2.42 -11.06
CA ARG A 83 5.18 3.66 -11.72
C ARG A 83 4.24 3.38 -12.90
N ALA A 84 4.46 2.30 -13.64
CA ALA A 84 3.58 1.88 -14.72
C ALA A 84 2.17 1.54 -14.23
N LEU A 85 2.01 0.96 -13.04
CA LEU A 85 0.69 0.66 -12.46
C LEU A 85 0.07 1.84 -11.69
N PHE A 86 0.83 2.40 -10.75
CA PHE A 86 0.32 3.33 -9.74
C PHE A 86 0.61 4.81 -10.07
N GLY A 87 1.41 5.07 -11.10
CA GLY A 87 1.86 6.39 -11.49
C GLY A 87 2.91 7.00 -10.56
N SER A 88 3.43 8.16 -10.99
CA SER A 88 4.24 9.12 -10.25
C SER A 88 3.90 10.53 -10.76
N PRO A 89 4.46 11.62 -10.19
CA PRO A 89 4.21 12.97 -10.68
C PRO A 89 4.48 13.15 -12.18
N ASN A 90 5.48 12.44 -12.72
CA ASN A 90 5.86 12.48 -14.13
C ASN A 90 5.15 11.44 -15.01
N TYR A 91 4.55 10.40 -14.42
CA TYR A 91 3.87 9.33 -15.16
C TYR A 91 2.46 9.12 -14.62
N PRO A 92 1.39 9.53 -15.33
CA PRO A 92 0.03 9.36 -14.83
C PRO A 92 -0.30 7.87 -14.65
N SER A 93 -1.02 7.55 -13.58
CA SER A 93 -1.47 6.18 -13.33
C SER A 93 -2.53 5.78 -14.36
N PRO A 94 -2.41 4.62 -15.03
CA PRO A 94 -3.46 4.11 -15.92
C PRO A 94 -4.68 3.60 -15.14
N LEU A 95 -4.57 3.46 -13.81
CA LEU A 95 -5.58 2.88 -12.93
C LEU A 95 -6.23 3.92 -12.02
N ARG A 96 -7.54 3.81 -11.88
CA ARG A 96 -8.37 4.56 -10.93
C ARG A 96 -8.87 3.59 -9.87
N PHE A 97 -8.87 4.07 -8.61
CA PHE A 97 -9.24 3.28 -7.44
C PHE A 97 -10.47 3.92 -6.81
N ALA A 98 -11.55 3.16 -6.72
CA ALA A 98 -12.78 3.58 -6.07
C ALA A 98 -12.71 3.34 -4.55
N ASP A 99 -13.55 4.05 -3.81
CA ASP A 99 -13.77 3.79 -2.39
C ASP A 99 -14.50 2.45 -2.22
N LEU A 100 -14.08 1.66 -1.23
CA LEU A 100 -14.78 0.44 -0.83
C LEU A 100 -15.72 0.77 0.31
N ILE A 101 -17.01 0.58 0.08
CA ILE A 101 -18.05 0.97 1.03
C ILE A 101 -18.51 -0.27 1.80
N SER A 102 -18.76 -0.14 3.09
CA SER A 102 -19.35 -1.23 3.87
C SER A 102 -20.73 -1.60 3.31
N THR A 103 -20.95 -2.90 3.14
CA THR A 103 -22.23 -3.49 2.70
C THR A 103 -23.33 -3.32 3.74
N ILE A 104 -22.96 -3.25 5.02
CA ILE A 104 -23.91 -3.10 6.11
C ILE A 104 -24.18 -1.60 6.26
N ALA A 105 -25.39 -1.18 5.91
CA ALA A 105 -25.90 0.13 6.27
C ALA A 105 -26.28 0.11 7.76
N PRO A 106 -25.56 0.83 8.64
CA PRO A 106 -25.90 0.86 10.05
C PRO A 106 -27.18 1.69 10.24
N LYS A 107 -28.10 1.24 11.12
CA LYS A 107 -29.28 2.06 11.48
C LYS A 107 -28.90 3.23 12.40
N THR A 108 -27.80 3.10 13.16
CA THR A 108 -27.22 4.15 14.01
C THR A 108 -25.68 4.09 14.01
N ILE A 109 -25.01 5.20 14.32
CA ILE A 109 -23.53 5.29 14.38
C ILE A 109 -22.95 4.25 15.36
N ASP A 110 -23.57 4.08 16.53
CA ASP A 110 -23.15 3.14 17.57
C ASP A 110 -23.25 1.66 17.14
N GLN A 111 -24.08 1.35 16.15
CA GLN A 111 -24.17 0.01 15.56
C GLN A 111 -23.10 -0.24 14.49
N ALA A 112 -22.43 0.81 14.00
CA ALA A 112 -21.41 0.71 12.96
C ALA A 112 -19.99 0.63 13.52
N SER A 113 -19.79 1.14 14.74
CA SER A 113 -18.47 1.44 15.28
C SER A 113 -18.44 1.47 16.81
N ALA A 114 -17.27 1.17 17.38
CA ALA A 114 -17.00 1.28 18.81
C ALA A 114 -15.83 2.23 19.08
N LEU A 115 -15.78 2.81 20.29
CA LEU A 115 -14.62 3.55 20.77
C LEU A 115 -13.66 2.60 21.49
N ARG A 116 -12.41 2.60 21.04
CA ARG A 116 -11.32 1.84 21.64
C ARG A 116 -10.38 2.79 22.38
N PRO A 117 -10.40 2.80 23.73
CA PRO A 117 -9.46 3.60 24.51
C PRO A 117 -8.04 3.05 24.41
N SER A 118 -7.06 3.95 24.48
CA SER A 118 -5.65 3.61 24.61
C SER A 118 -4.93 4.65 25.45
N VAL A 119 -3.88 4.24 26.16
CA VAL A 119 -3.10 5.12 27.02
C VAL A 119 -1.61 4.91 26.75
N ALA A 120 -0.83 5.98 26.79
CA ALA A 120 0.63 5.87 26.79
C ALA A 120 1.13 5.61 28.22
N LEU A 121 1.97 4.58 28.38
CA LEU A 121 2.63 4.27 29.65
C LEU A 121 4.08 4.74 29.61
N SER A 122 4.50 5.49 30.63
CA SER A 122 5.89 5.86 30.82
C SER A 122 6.68 4.63 31.27
N ARG A 123 7.64 4.16 30.46
CA ARG A 123 8.44 2.96 30.82
C ARG A 123 9.29 3.16 32.07
N ARG A 124 9.81 4.38 32.29
CA ARG A 124 10.63 4.73 33.47
C ARG A 124 9.80 4.76 34.75
N ARG A 125 8.65 5.44 34.72
CA ARG A 125 7.80 5.63 35.90
C ARG A 125 6.78 4.50 36.11
N ARG A 126 6.57 3.65 35.10
CA ARG A 126 5.54 2.59 35.05
C ARG A 126 4.12 3.07 35.37
N VAL A 127 3.82 4.32 35.04
CA VAL A 127 2.50 4.95 35.18
C VAL A 127 1.98 5.44 33.83
N ALA A 128 0.67 5.64 33.75
CA ALA A 128 0.06 6.35 32.63
C ALA A 128 0.62 7.77 32.53
N GLU A 129 0.88 8.23 31.31
CA GLU A 129 1.25 9.61 31.06
C GLU A 129 0.01 10.50 31.07
N ASP A 130 0.15 11.67 31.69
CA ASP A 130 -0.92 12.67 31.77
C ASP A 130 -1.36 13.11 30.38
N ALA A 131 -2.67 13.30 30.20
CA ALA A 131 -3.29 13.71 28.94
C ALA A 131 -2.95 12.81 27.72
N ARG A 132 -2.66 11.52 27.95
CA ARG A 132 -2.41 10.53 26.88
C ARG A 132 -3.48 9.46 26.75
N LEU A 133 -4.69 9.69 27.27
CA LEU A 133 -5.85 8.89 26.91
C LEU A 133 -6.28 9.27 25.48
N LEU A 134 -6.31 8.28 24.60
CA LEU A 134 -6.74 8.42 23.21
C LEU A 134 -7.87 7.45 22.91
N LEU A 135 -9.01 7.99 22.50
CA LEU A 135 -10.18 7.26 22.04
C LEU A 135 -10.13 7.12 20.52
N GLN A 136 -9.94 5.90 20.06
CA GLN A 136 -9.91 5.59 18.62
C GLN A 136 -11.19 4.87 18.23
N GLU A 137 -11.93 5.44 17.29
CA GLU A 137 -13.09 4.79 16.68
C GLU A 137 -12.63 3.63 15.78
N VAL A 138 -13.30 2.50 15.92
CA VAL A 138 -13.09 1.29 15.13
C VAL A 138 -14.42 0.83 14.56
N ALA A 139 -14.46 0.55 13.26
CA ALA A 139 -15.54 -0.21 12.66
C ALA A 139 -15.52 -1.63 13.21
N LEU A 140 -16.71 -2.21 13.41
CA LEU A 140 -16.87 -3.54 13.98
C LEU A 140 -16.19 -4.63 13.12
N GLU A 141 -15.94 -5.79 13.74
CA GLU A 141 -15.44 -6.97 13.04
C GLU A 141 -16.51 -7.61 12.14
N GLY A 142 -16.09 -8.43 11.18
CA GLY A 142 -17.00 -9.11 10.25
C GLY A 142 -17.58 -8.21 9.16
N GLN A 143 -17.18 -6.95 9.10
CA GLN A 143 -17.65 -5.99 8.10
C GLN A 143 -17.06 -6.30 6.72
N VAL A 144 -17.91 -6.23 5.69
CA VAL A 144 -17.50 -6.43 4.30
C VAL A 144 -17.52 -5.09 3.58
N TYR A 145 -16.36 -4.65 3.10
CA TYR A 145 -16.17 -3.46 2.29
C TYR A 145 -15.99 -3.89 0.84
N GLN A 146 -16.82 -3.39 -0.07
CA GLN A 146 -16.74 -3.81 -1.46
C GLN A 146 -17.01 -2.68 -2.44
N ALA A 147 -16.47 -2.84 -3.64
CA ALA A 147 -16.92 -2.11 -4.82
C ALA A 147 -16.86 -3.02 -6.03
N ARG A 148 -17.90 -2.94 -6.86
CA ARG A 148 -17.81 -3.41 -8.24
C ARG A 148 -16.93 -2.44 -8.99
N SER A 149 -16.04 -2.94 -9.84
CA SER A 149 -15.08 -2.12 -10.57
C SER A 149 -14.27 -1.22 -9.61
N ALA A 150 -13.83 -1.79 -8.48
CA ALA A 150 -13.01 -1.12 -7.48
C ALA A 150 -11.71 -0.55 -8.05
N ILE A 151 -11.15 -1.24 -9.04
CA ILE A 151 -9.99 -0.77 -9.80
C ILE A 151 -10.34 -0.84 -11.28
N VAL A 152 -10.26 0.28 -11.97
CA VAL A 152 -10.54 0.37 -13.41
C VAL A 152 -9.45 1.14 -14.12
N GLY A 153 -9.20 0.79 -15.38
CA GLY A 153 -8.19 1.47 -16.16
C GLY A 153 -8.00 0.82 -17.52
N ARG A 154 -6.97 1.29 -18.23
CA ARG A 154 -6.52 0.68 -19.48
C ARG A 154 -5.02 0.52 -19.42
N ILE A 155 -4.52 -0.67 -19.73
CA ILE A 155 -3.08 -0.94 -19.83
C ILE A 155 -2.75 -1.53 -21.20
N ALA A 156 -1.49 -1.50 -21.64
CA ALA A 156 -1.13 -2.10 -22.91
C ALA A 156 -1.32 -3.62 -22.84
N GLU A 157 -1.62 -4.25 -23.98
CA GLU A 157 -1.77 -5.71 -24.03
C GLU A 157 -0.51 -6.46 -23.57
N SER A 158 0.67 -5.90 -23.85
CA SER A 158 1.97 -6.42 -23.40
C SER A 158 2.24 -6.24 -21.90
N ASP A 159 1.42 -5.45 -21.20
CA ASP A 159 1.57 -5.18 -19.76
C ASP A 159 0.76 -6.15 -18.87
N LEU A 160 0.29 -7.27 -19.42
CA LEU A 160 -0.35 -8.34 -18.64
C LEU A 160 0.44 -8.74 -17.37
N PRO A 161 1.79 -8.80 -17.36
CA PRO A 161 2.54 -9.09 -16.13
C PRO A 161 2.30 -8.08 -14.99
N LEU A 162 2.02 -6.82 -15.31
CA LEU A 162 1.67 -5.81 -14.32
C LEU A 162 0.33 -6.12 -13.63
N LEU A 163 -0.62 -6.74 -14.35
CA LEU A 163 -1.86 -7.21 -13.75
C LEU A 163 -1.61 -8.35 -12.75
N GLY A 164 -0.65 -9.23 -13.06
CA GLY A 164 -0.15 -10.25 -12.14
C GLY A 164 0.47 -9.64 -10.88
N LEU A 165 1.24 -8.55 -11.01
CA LEU A 165 1.79 -7.78 -9.88
C LEU A 165 0.67 -7.19 -9.00
N LEU A 166 -0.35 -6.58 -9.61
CA LEU A 166 -1.51 -6.05 -8.88
C LEU A 166 -2.25 -7.15 -8.12
N TRP A 167 -2.49 -8.30 -8.77
CA TRP A 167 -3.08 -9.46 -8.11
C TRP A 167 -2.23 -9.93 -6.92
N GLY A 168 -0.92 -10.11 -7.12
CA GLY A 168 -0.01 -10.50 -6.05
C GLY A 168 -0.04 -9.51 -4.88
N ALA A 169 -0.10 -8.21 -5.16
CA ALA A 169 -0.18 -7.17 -4.13
C ALA A 169 -1.49 -7.25 -3.32
N ILE A 170 -2.63 -7.54 -3.95
CA ILE A 170 -3.90 -7.79 -3.26
C ILE A 170 -3.79 -9.01 -2.36
N GLN A 171 -3.21 -10.11 -2.85
CA GLN A 171 -3.03 -11.34 -2.08
C GLN A 171 -2.09 -11.16 -0.89
N LEU A 172 -1.06 -10.33 -1.01
CA LEU A 172 -0.11 -10.00 0.05
C LEU A 172 -0.71 -9.06 1.11
N THR A 173 -1.79 -8.34 0.77
CA THR A 173 -2.41 -7.36 1.67
C THR A 173 -3.39 -8.04 2.62
N ASP A 174 -2.93 -8.29 3.85
CA ASP A 174 -3.69 -8.91 4.95
C ASP A 174 -4.19 -7.89 6.01
N ARG A 175 -3.67 -6.66 5.97
CA ARG A 175 -3.97 -5.61 6.95
C ARG A 175 -4.27 -4.25 6.32
N TRP A 176 -5.41 -3.71 6.71
CA TRP A 176 -6.00 -2.46 6.22
C TRP A 176 -6.12 -1.44 7.36
N GLY A 177 -6.20 -0.14 7.02
CA GLY A 177 -6.36 0.94 8.01
C GLY A 177 -5.13 1.18 8.90
N GLY A 178 -5.34 1.86 10.04
CA GLY A 178 -4.31 2.29 10.99
C GLY A 178 -4.14 1.36 12.20
N ALA A 179 -3.12 1.65 13.02
CA ALA A 179 -2.83 0.95 14.29
C ALA A 179 -2.68 -0.58 14.16
N LYS A 180 -2.15 -1.03 13.02
CA LYS A 180 -1.91 -2.44 12.69
C LYS A 180 -1.03 -3.19 13.70
N SER A 181 -0.06 -2.50 14.30
CA SER A 181 0.80 -3.05 15.35
C SER A 181 0.08 -3.28 16.69
N ARG A 182 -1.11 -2.69 16.87
CA ARG A 182 -1.96 -2.82 18.06
C ARG A 182 -3.14 -3.79 17.86
N GLY A 183 -3.04 -4.66 16.84
CA GLY A 183 -4.00 -5.74 16.59
C GLY A 183 -5.25 -5.34 15.81
N LEU A 184 -5.25 -4.19 15.14
CA LEU A 184 -6.36 -3.74 14.30
C LEU A 184 -6.14 -4.05 12.81
N GLY A 185 -7.24 -4.13 12.07
CA GLY A 185 -7.25 -4.08 10.60
C GLY A 185 -6.91 -5.37 9.86
N TRP A 186 -6.79 -6.52 10.53
CA TRP A 186 -6.69 -7.81 9.87
C TRP A 186 -7.94 -8.10 9.03
N ALA A 187 -7.75 -8.47 7.77
CA ALA A 187 -8.84 -8.76 6.85
C ALA A 187 -8.41 -9.80 5.80
N SER A 188 -9.40 -10.41 5.15
CA SER A 188 -9.19 -11.18 3.92
C SER A 188 -9.69 -10.42 2.71
N SER A 189 -8.95 -10.52 1.62
CA SER A 189 -9.28 -9.88 0.34
C SER A 189 -9.72 -10.94 -0.67
N SER A 190 -10.77 -10.63 -1.44
CA SER A 190 -11.17 -11.41 -2.61
C SER A 190 -11.35 -10.46 -3.79
N ALA A 191 -10.74 -10.81 -4.93
CA ALA A 191 -10.76 -9.98 -6.13
C ALA A 191 -11.12 -10.81 -7.36
N THR A 192 -11.93 -10.25 -8.24
CA THR A 192 -12.23 -10.80 -9.57
C THR A 192 -11.70 -9.85 -10.62
N PHE A 193 -10.77 -10.32 -11.45
CA PHE A 193 -10.15 -9.52 -12.50
C PHE A 193 -10.86 -9.76 -13.82
N ARG A 194 -11.11 -8.70 -14.58
CA ARG A 194 -11.59 -8.75 -15.96
C ARG A 194 -10.60 -8.04 -16.87
N TRP A 195 -10.26 -8.71 -17.98
CA TRP A 195 -9.37 -8.26 -19.04
C TRP A 195 -10.14 -8.27 -20.35
N ASP A 196 -10.34 -7.10 -20.96
CA ASP A 196 -11.22 -6.94 -22.13
C ASP A 196 -12.63 -7.53 -21.90
N GLY A 197 -13.16 -7.35 -20.69
CA GLY A 197 -14.45 -7.92 -20.27
C GLY A 197 -14.40 -9.41 -19.87
N THR A 198 -13.33 -10.13 -20.20
CA THR A 198 -13.17 -11.56 -19.89
C THR A 198 -12.62 -11.76 -18.49
N ALA A 199 -13.26 -12.58 -17.67
CA ALA A 199 -12.77 -12.87 -16.32
C ALA A 199 -11.49 -13.72 -16.36
N LEU A 200 -10.46 -13.26 -15.66
CA LEU A 200 -9.20 -14.00 -15.50
C LEU A 200 -9.25 -14.92 -14.29
N THR A 201 -8.74 -16.12 -14.45
CA THR A 201 -8.56 -17.11 -13.40
C THR A 201 -7.35 -16.79 -12.53
N THR A 202 -7.32 -17.36 -11.33
CA THR A 202 -6.14 -17.28 -10.45
C THR A 202 -4.89 -17.87 -11.09
N PHE A 203 -5.04 -18.90 -11.94
CA PHE A 203 -3.91 -19.50 -12.64
C PHE A 203 -3.31 -18.53 -13.66
N GLU A 204 -4.12 -17.88 -14.49
CA GLU A 204 -3.65 -16.90 -15.47
C GLU A 204 -2.97 -15.71 -14.81
N LEU A 205 -3.54 -15.17 -13.72
CA LEU A 205 -2.93 -14.09 -12.95
C LEU A 205 -1.59 -14.51 -12.32
N ALA A 206 -1.50 -15.75 -11.82
CA ALA A 206 -0.26 -16.29 -11.28
C ALA A 206 0.81 -16.50 -12.37
N GLN A 207 0.42 -16.91 -13.58
CA GLN A 207 1.34 -17.00 -14.72
C GLN A 207 1.80 -15.61 -15.17
N ALA A 208 0.89 -14.64 -15.25
CA ALA A 208 1.24 -13.25 -15.54
C ALA A 208 2.27 -12.71 -14.53
N LEU A 209 2.09 -12.96 -13.23
CA LEU A 209 3.05 -12.56 -12.21
C LEU A 209 4.44 -13.21 -12.40
N ARG A 210 4.51 -14.46 -12.88
CA ARG A 210 5.78 -15.14 -13.16
C ARG A 210 6.53 -14.54 -14.35
N LEU A 211 5.82 -13.90 -15.27
CA LEU A 211 6.39 -13.19 -16.42
C LEU A 211 6.85 -11.76 -16.06
N LEU A 212 6.59 -11.30 -14.83
CA LEU A 212 6.99 -9.96 -14.41
C LEU A 212 8.51 -9.69 -14.53
N PRO A 213 9.43 -10.64 -14.23
CA PRO A 213 10.86 -10.40 -14.39
C PRO A 213 11.32 -10.16 -15.82
N THR A 214 10.56 -10.63 -16.81
CA THR A 214 10.84 -10.40 -18.24
C THR A 214 10.13 -9.16 -18.79
N TRP A 215 9.30 -8.51 -17.98
CA TRP A 215 8.59 -7.29 -18.38
C TRP A 215 9.57 -6.12 -18.52
N GLN A 216 9.43 -5.38 -19.62
CA GLN A 216 10.16 -4.15 -19.85
C GLN A 216 9.19 -3.01 -20.11
N PRO A 217 9.46 -1.80 -19.57
CA PRO A 217 8.65 -0.64 -19.86
C PRO A 217 8.72 -0.32 -21.35
N ASN A 218 7.56 -0.23 -22.01
CA ASN A 218 7.52 0.28 -23.38
C ASN A 218 7.94 1.76 -23.35
N LYS A 219 8.99 2.10 -24.12
CA LYS A 219 9.64 3.43 -24.14
C LYS A 219 8.70 4.62 -24.41
N GLU A 220 7.49 4.36 -24.90
CA GLU A 220 6.51 5.39 -25.29
C GLU A 220 5.48 5.73 -24.20
N HIS A 221 5.52 5.09 -23.02
CA HIS A 221 4.77 5.60 -21.85
C HIS A 221 5.30 6.95 -21.35
N GLY A 222 6.40 7.43 -21.94
CA GLY A 222 6.75 8.83 -21.96
C GLY A 222 5.73 9.60 -22.79
N CYS A 223 4.69 10.11 -22.13
CA CYS A 223 4.35 11.49 -22.43
C CYS A 223 5.68 12.25 -22.34
N SER A 224 6.12 12.91 -23.43
CA SER A 224 7.35 13.69 -23.44
C SER A 224 7.50 14.40 -22.10
N PRO A 225 8.69 14.40 -21.46
CA PRO A 225 8.88 15.29 -20.33
C PRO A 225 8.42 16.66 -20.81
N MET A 226 7.42 17.23 -20.14
CA MET A 226 7.06 18.62 -20.34
C MET A 226 8.33 19.40 -20.00
N LEU A 227 9.15 19.65 -21.02
CA LEU A 227 10.18 20.68 -21.06
C LEU A 227 9.41 22.02 -21.00
N GLY A 228 8.80 22.26 -19.85
CA GLY A 228 8.42 23.59 -19.41
C GLY A 228 9.72 24.28 -19.03
N SER A 229 10.33 24.91 -20.02
CA SER A 229 11.25 26.02 -19.84
C SER A 229 10.68 26.97 -18.79
N ARG A 230 11.20 26.88 -17.55
CA ARG A 230 11.00 27.95 -16.59
C ARG A 230 11.82 29.15 -17.09
N PRO A 231 11.20 30.30 -17.43
CA PRO A 231 11.97 31.49 -17.75
C PRO A 231 12.68 31.95 -16.47
N GLY A 232 13.91 32.43 -16.65
CA GLY A 232 14.89 32.60 -15.59
C GLY A 232 14.40 33.46 -14.42
N VAL A 233 14.44 32.87 -13.23
CA VAL A 233 14.57 33.66 -12.00
C VAL A 233 16.05 33.99 -11.88
N ARG A 234 16.41 35.23 -12.18
CA ARG A 234 17.71 35.81 -11.85
C ARG A 234 17.93 35.68 -10.35
N LEU A 235 18.81 34.77 -9.95
CA LEU A 235 19.48 34.83 -8.66
C LEU A 235 20.40 36.05 -8.71
N LEU A 236 19.90 37.17 -8.17
CA LEU A 236 20.75 38.28 -7.78
C LEU A 236 21.70 37.79 -6.68
N SER A 237 22.96 37.61 -7.09
CA SER A 237 24.10 37.46 -6.21
C SER A 237 24.15 38.60 -5.20
N ARG A 238 24.05 38.28 -3.91
CA ARG A 238 24.60 39.13 -2.84
C ARG A 238 25.76 38.39 -2.18
N ALA A 239 26.94 38.96 -2.36
CA ALA A 239 28.19 38.55 -1.74
C ALA A 239 28.15 38.69 -0.21
N PRO A 240 29.02 37.97 0.52
CA PRO A 240 28.96 37.85 1.98
C PRO A 240 29.74 38.97 2.68
N SER A 241 29.20 39.50 3.78
CA SER A 241 29.97 40.30 4.74
C SER A 241 30.41 39.44 5.93
N ARG A 242 31.67 39.64 6.29
CA ARG A 242 32.47 38.94 7.32
C ARG A 242 32.02 39.27 8.76
N ALA A 243 32.16 38.30 9.67
CA ALA A 243 32.82 38.43 10.99
C ALA A 243 32.87 37.04 11.68
N ARG A 244 34.04 36.39 11.74
CA ARG A 244 34.91 36.16 12.95
C ARG A 244 34.14 35.62 14.16
N SER A 245 34.28 34.35 14.54
CA SER A 245 35.31 33.79 15.47
C SER A 245 34.73 32.43 15.96
N SER A 246 35.39 31.37 16.42
CA SER A 246 36.78 31.03 16.73
C SER A 246 36.87 29.49 16.85
N VAL A 247 37.96 28.92 16.30
CA VAL A 247 38.82 27.85 16.86
C VAL A 247 38.19 26.76 17.78
N ARG A 248 38.14 25.51 17.28
CA ARG A 248 38.96 24.39 17.81
C ARG A 248 38.86 23.13 16.93
N ALA A 249 40.04 22.59 16.67
CA ALA A 249 40.33 21.36 15.93
C ALA A 249 40.04 20.11 16.77
N CYS A 250 39.78 18.95 16.16
CA CYS A 250 40.83 17.99 15.78
C CYS A 250 40.21 16.64 15.36
N LEU A 251 40.86 16.03 14.36
CA LEU A 251 40.68 14.71 13.79
C LEU A 251 40.61 13.57 14.83
N LEU A 252 39.79 12.54 14.54
CA LEU A 252 40.22 11.13 14.36
C LEU A 252 39.00 10.21 14.20
N CYS A 253 38.79 9.65 13.01
CA CYS A 253 37.94 8.47 12.83
C CYS A 253 38.45 7.68 11.62
N GLN A 254 39.14 6.56 11.90
CA GLN A 254 39.50 5.54 10.93
C GLN A 254 39.03 4.17 11.45
N VAL A 255 38.19 3.52 10.63
CA VAL A 255 38.20 2.09 10.26
C VAL A 255 37.88 1.01 11.32
N ALA A 256 36.71 0.34 11.19
CA ALA A 256 36.59 -1.07 10.73
C ALA A 256 35.13 -1.63 10.89
N PRO A 257 34.71 -2.63 10.09
CA PRO A 257 33.30 -2.97 9.84
C PRO A 257 32.80 -4.23 10.57
N CYS A 258 31.50 -4.29 10.88
CA CYS A 258 30.82 -5.46 11.44
C CYS A 258 29.84 -6.03 10.39
N SER A 259 30.28 -6.99 9.57
CA SER A 259 29.52 -7.52 8.41
C SER A 259 29.36 -9.04 8.39
N VAL A 260 29.31 -9.71 9.56
CA VAL A 260 29.18 -11.18 9.62
C VAL A 260 27.91 -11.67 10.33
N LEU A 261 27.23 -10.85 11.13
CA LEU A 261 26.02 -11.27 11.88
C LEU A 261 24.68 -11.11 11.13
N SER A 262 24.62 -10.41 10.00
CA SER A 262 23.35 -10.18 9.26
C SER A 262 22.92 -11.36 8.36
N ARG A 263 23.85 -12.18 7.85
CA ARG A 263 23.54 -13.21 6.85
C ARG A 263 22.87 -14.47 7.40
N ALA A 264 23.04 -14.78 8.70
CA ALA A 264 22.42 -15.95 9.31
C ALA A 264 20.92 -15.74 9.63
N ALA A 265 20.53 -14.51 10.00
CA ALA A 265 19.14 -14.17 10.32
C ALA A 265 18.23 -14.04 9.07
N GLU A 266 18.81 -13.76 7.89
CA GLU A 266 18.08 -13.64 6.62
C GLU A 266 17.75 -15.00 5.99
N ARG A 267 18.66 -15.98 6.11
CA ARG A 267 18.42 -17.34 5.58
C ARG A 267 17.30 -18.08 6.33
N GLY A 268 17.18 -17.88 7.64
CA GLY A 268 16.11 -18.49 8.45
C GLY A 268 14.70 -17.96 8.12
N ARG A 269 14.57 -16.71 7.65
CA ARG A 269 13.28 -16.13 7.24
C ARG A 269 12.86 -16.62 5.86
N ALA A 270 13.77 -16.68 4.89
CA ALA A 270 13.47 -17.12 3.53
C ALA A 270 12.95 -18.58 3.45
N LEU A 271 13.45 -19.47 4.30
CA LEU A 271 13.01 -20.87 4.38
C LEU A 271 11.59 -21.03 4.95
N ARG A 272 11.20 -20.20 5.93
CA ARG A 272 9.82 -20.18 6.47
C ARG A 272 8.81 -19.63 5.47
N TRP A 273 9.19 -18.69 4.62
CA TRP A 273 8.33 -18.13 3.56
C TRP A 273 8.03 -19.11 2.43
N ARG A 274 9.01 -19.92 2.01
CA ARG A 274 8.80 -20.97 0.98
C ARG A 274 7.84 -22.06 1.45
N ALA A 275 7.82 -22.38 2.74
CA ALA A 275 6.88 -23.34 3.32
C ALA A 275 5.45 -22.78 3.43
N ALA A 276 5.29 -21.53 3.84
CA ALA A 276 3.99 -20.86 3.96
C ALA A 276 3.31 -20.65 2.59
N ALA A 277 4.09 -20.29 1.56
CA ALA A 277 3.57 -20.14 0.20
C ALA A 277 3.09 -21.48 -0.41
N ARG A 278 3.79 -22.60 -0.13
CA ARG A 278 3.35 -23.94 -0.54
C ARG A 278 2.12 -24.42 0.25
N ALA A 279 2.01 -24.08 1.53
CA ALA A 279 0.86 -24.44 2.35
C ALA A 279 -0.41 -23.68 1.93
N ALA A 280 -0.29 -22.40 1.59
CA ALA A 280 -1.38 -21.59 1.05
C ALA A 280 -1.89 -22.09 -0.32
N LEU A 281 -1.01 -22.68 -1.14
CA LEU A 281 -1.39 -23.29 -2.42
C LEU A 281 -2.14 -24.63 -2.26
N ARG A 282 -1.87 -25.39 -1.19
CA ARG A 282 -2.49 -26.72 -0.96
C ARG A 282 -3.88 -26.66 -0.32
N GLN A 283 -4.22 -25.60 0.42
CA GLN A 283 -5.48 -25.51 1.16
C GLN A 283 -6.67 -24.97 0.35
N ARG A 284 -6.50 -24.65 -0.95
CA ARG A 284 -7.55 -24.09 -1.81
C ARG A 284 -8.05 -24.99 -2.94
N LEU A 285 -7.71 -26.29 -2.92
CA LEU A 285 -8.32 -27.25 -3.84
C LEU A 285 -9.54 -27.91 -3.16
N PRO A 286 -10.74 -27.90 -3.79
CA PRO A 286 -11.89 -28.58 -3.24
C PRO A 286 -11.63 -30.10 -3.27
N ARG A 287 -11.74 -30.76 -2.11
CA ARG A 287 -11.88 -32.22 -2.06
C ARG A 287 -13.20 -32.57 -2.74
N ARG A 288 -13.14 -32.95 -4.01
CA ARG A 288 -14.26 -33.62 -4.69
C ARG A 288 -14.46 -35.00 -4.09
N ALA A 289 -15.71 -35.26 -3.77
CA ALA A 289 -16.29 -36.54 -3.38
C ALA A 289 -15.82 -37.71 -4.24
N TRP A 290 -15.43 -38.80 -3.58
CA TRP A 290 -15.55 -40.17 -4.07
C TRP A 290 -15.92 -41.05 -2.86
N ARG A 291 -17.14 -41.60 -2.93
CA ARG A 291 -17.73 -42.75 -2.22
C ARG A 291 -17.41 -42.95 -0.73
#